data_AF-A0A9W9ZNN1-F1
#
_entry.id   AF-A0A9W9ZNN1-F1
#
_cell.length_a   1.000
_cell.length_b   1.000
_cell.length_c   1.000
_cell.angle_alpha   90.00
_cell.angle_beta   90.00
_cell.angle_gamma   90.00
#
_symmetry.space_group_name_H-M   'P 1'
#
loop_
_entity.id
_entity.type
_entity.pdbx_description
1 polymer ?
#
loop_
_entity_poly.entity_id
_entity_poly.type
_entity_poly.pdbx_seq_one_letter_code
_entity_poly.pdbx_strand_id
1 'polypeptide(L)' 'MKARPGLLYKFLNNSRLYVYGLLTEPGEQSAEFTIYGSYSGTHKWVVVQINLRKVL' A
#
# COMPACT_ATOMS: atom_id res chain seq x y z
N MET A 1 21.15 14.20 11.05
CA MET A 1 20.32 14.21 9.82
C MET A 1 18.87 14.40 10.21
N LYS A 2 18.16 15.40 9.69
CA LYS A 2 16.73 15.62 9.93
C LYS A 2 15.95 15.04 8.74
N ALA A 3 15.10 14.04 8.97
CA ALA A 3 14.30 13.45 7.91
C ALA A 3 13.30 14.48 7.35
N ARG A 4 13.06 14.44 6.04
CA ARG A 4 11.98 15.23 5.41
C ARG A 4 10.62 14.68 5.89
N PRO A 5 9.62 15.53 6.17
CA PRO A 5 8.30 15.07 6.57
C PRO A 5 7.64 14.27 5.43
N GLY A 6 7.02 13.14 5.77
CA GLY A 6 6.22 12.34 4.86
C GLY A 6 4.75 12.74 4.85
N LEU A 7 4.01 12.34 3.80
CA LEU A 7 2.57 12.49 3.69
C LEU A 7 1.86 11.19 4.09
N LEU A 8 0.77 11.28 4.85
CA LEU A 8 -0.08 10.14 5.21
C LEU A 8 -1.31 10.11 4.29
N TYR A 9 -1.60 8.95 3.70
CA TYR A 9 -2.79 8.75 2.86
C TYR A 9 -3.63 7.56 3.35
N LYS A 10 -4.95 7.77 3.46
CA LYS A 10 -5.92 6.72 3.84
C LYS A 10 -6.52 6.12 2.57
N PHE A 11 -6.24 4.85 2.31
CA PHE A 11 -6.76 4.13 1.14
C PHE A 11 -7.85 3.09 1.47
N LEU A 12 -8.10 2.81 2.75
CA LEU A 12 -9.22 1.97 3.22
C LEU A 12 -10.16 2.80 4.10
N ASN A 13 -11.45 2.81 3.78
CA ASN A 13 -12.42 3.67 4.49
C ASN A 13 -12.82 3.13 5.87
N ASN A 14 -13.33 1.89 5.92
CA ASN A 14 -13.98 1.31 7.12
C ASN A 14 -13.34 0.00 7.60
N SER A 15 -12.17 -0.34 7.06
CA SER A 15 -11.50 -1.60 7.37
C SER A 15 -10.03 -1.36 7.69
N ARG A 16 -9.46 -2.25 8.51
CA ARG A 16 -8.01 -2.35 8.73
C ARG A 16 -7.49 -3.63 8.09
N LEU A 17 -6.24 -3.56 7.65
CA LEU A 17 -5.55 -4.65 6.98
C LEU A 17 -4.34 -5.07 7.82
N TYR A 18 -4.18 -6.37 8.06
CA TYR A 18 -2.89 -6.94 8.45
C TYR A 18 -2.02 -7.03 7.20
N VAL A 19 -0.99 -6.20 7.11
CA VAL A 19 -0.10 -6.13 5.95
C VAL A 19 0.94 -7.24 6.03
N TYR A 20 1.07 -8.03 4.96
CA TYR A 20 2.09 -9.07 4.85
C TYR A 20 3.22 -8.68 3.90
N GLY A 21 2.97 -7.78 2.96
CA GLY A 21 4.01 -7.28 2.09
C GLY A 21 3.55 -6.14 1.19
N LEU A 22 4.56 -5.54 0.57
CA LEU A 22 4.44 -4.51 -0.45
C LEU A 22 5.36 -4.90 -1.60
N LEU A 23 4.84 -4.83 -2.82
CA LEU A 23 5.55 -5.10 -4.06
C LEU A 23 5.43 -3.90 -4.99
N THR A 24 6.39 -3.81 -5.91
CA THR A 24 6.31 -3.00 -7.12
C THR A 24 6.71 -3.87 -8.30
N GLU A 25 6.42 -3.42 -9.51
CA GLU A 25 6.92 -4.07 -10.73
C GLU A 25 8.45 -4.19 -10.70
N PRO A 26 9.04 -5.31 -11.15
CA PRO A 26 10.48 -5.49 -11.24
C PRO A 26 11.15 -4.34 -12.02
N GLY A 27 12.29 -3.87 -11.51
CA GLY A 27 13.02 -2.74 -12.09
C GLY A 27 12.54 -1.37 -11.61
N GLU A 28 11.45 -1.30 -10.83
CA GLU A 28 11.01 -0.09 -10.10
C GLU A 28 10.75 1.12 -11.00
N GLN A 29 10.30 0.88 -12.24
CA GLN A 29 10.08 1.93 -13.24
C GLN A 29 8.65 2.50 -13.26
N SER A 30 7.72 1.91 -12.51
CA SER A 30 6.35 2.38 -12.39
C SER A 30 6.09 3.03 -11.03
N ALA A 31 5.02 3.82 -10.96
CA ALA A 31 4.50 4.36 -9.69
C ALA A 31 3.35 3.51 -9.14
N GLU A 32 3.39 2.21 -9.41
CA GLU A 32 2.36 1.24 -9.04
C GLU A 32 2.85 0.32 -7.93
N PHE A 33 2.10 0.28 -6.84
CA PHE A 33 2.43 -0.51 -5.66
C PHE A 33 1.30 -1.49 -5.37
N THR A 34 1.67 -2.70 -4.96
CA THR A 34 0.73 -3.72 -4.52
C THR A 34 0.94 -4.01 -3.04
N ILE A 35 -0.06 -3.75 -2.21
CA ILE A 35 -0.09 -4.17 -0.81
C ILE A 35 -0.96 -5.42 -0.71
N TYR A 36 -0.46 -6.45 -0.03
CA TYR A 36 -1.25 -7.66 0.21
C TYR A 36 -1.27 -8.04 1.70
N GLY A 37 -2.36 -8.67 2.12
CA GLY A 37 -2.64 -8.88 3.52
C GLY A 37 -3.92 -9.65 3.81
N SER A 38 -4.43 -9.52 5.03
CA SER A 38 -5.74 -10.05 5.42
C SER A 38 -6.59 -9.11 6.29
N TYR A 39 -7.91 -9.20 6.14
CA TYR A 39 -8.85 -8.51 7.02
C TYR A 39 -8.84 -9.09 8.43
N SER A 40 -9.18 -8.27 9.42
CA SER A 40 -9.31 -8.71 10.81
C SER A 40 -10.48 -9.67 11.03
N GLY A 41 -10.33 -10.59 11.99
CA GLY A 41 -11.37 -11.52 12.45
C GLY A 41 -11.35 -12.88 11.74
N THR A 42 -11.08 -12.93 10.43
CA THR A 42 -10.88 -14.19 9.70
C THR A 42 -9.87 -13.97 8.60
N HIS A 43 -8.87 -14.86 8.48
CA HIS A 43 -7.84 -14.77 7.45
C HIS A 43 -8.47 -14.85 6.06
N LYS A 44 -8.61 -13.69 5.42
CA LYS A 44 -9.12 -13.54 4.06
C LYS A 44 -8.15 -12.66 3.30
N TRP A 45 -7.52 -13.26 2.29
CA TRP A 45 -6.58 -12.54 1.44
C TRP A 45 -7.23 -11.34 0.77
N VAL A 46 -6.51 -10.24 0.75
CA VAL A 46 -6.87 -9.05 -0.01
C VAL A 46 -5.61 -8.45 -0.62
N VAL A 47 -5.76 -7.98 -1.85
CA VAL A 47 -4.74 -7.32 -2.64
C VAL A 47 -5.24 -5.91 -2.94
N VAL A 48 -4.42 -4.91 -2.64
CA VAL A 48 -4.70 -3.50 -2.88
C VAL A 48 -3.68 -2.96 -3.87
N GLN A 49 -4.14 -2.55 -5.05
CA GLN A 49 -3.30 -1.84 -6.02
C GLN A 49 -3.41 -0.33 -5.81
N ILE A 50 -2.26 0.34 -5.78
CA ILE A 50 -2.13 1.79 -5.61
C ILE A 50 -1.37 2.33 -6.82
N ASN A 51 -1.99 3.27 -7.54
CA ASN A 51 -1.34 3.99 -8.63
C ASN A 51 -1.07 5.44 -8.19
N LEU A 52 0.21 5.80 -8.05
CA LEU A 52 0.66 7.12 -7.60
C LEU A 52 1.03 8.06 -8.75
N ARG A 53 0.74 7.71 -10.02
CA ARG A 53 1.09 8.56 -11.18
C ARG A 53 0.47 9.97 -11.12
N LYS A 54 -0.63 10.14 -10.40
CA LYS A 54 -1.32 11.44 -10.23
C LYS A 54 -0.73 12.32 -9.11
N VAL A 55 0.21 11.79 -8.33
CA VAL A 55 0.87 12.51 -7.22
C VAL A 55 2.23 13.06 -7.65
N LEU A 56 2.78 12.53 -8.74
CA LEU A 56 3.97 13.03 -9.43
C LEU A 56 3.60 14.25 -10.29
#